data_AF-A0A085EU67-F1
#
_entry.id   AF-A0A085EU67-F1
#
_cell.length_a   1.000
_cell.length_b   1.000
_cell.length_c   1.000
_cell.angle_alpha   90.00
_cell.angle_beta   90.00
_cell.angle_gamma   90.00
#
_symmetry.space_group_name_H-M   'P 1'
#
loop_
_entity.id
_entity.type
_entity.pdbx_description
1 polymer ?
#
loop_
_entity_poly.entity_id
_entity_poly.type
_entity_poly.pdbx_seq_one_letter_code
_entity_poly.pdbx_strand_id
1 'polypeptide(L)'
;MAKGRPRKMGVKRTPSGRASRADAVPANMEAILLRMKMFGLSEKDARDQKAATFIGRLNLTDKKALISNAQYDAAAAFLEVYDKYKRAIGAPDASKQSGGVGGGEATDDYARWCQAAKAKYDAAIEAVRVEQGIYENRGANLYAALDYLVCRDQQHWHMVGDCRLALNALAHHFGLMGKTKRMQMAA
;
A
#
# COMPACT_ATOMS: atom_id res chain seq x y z
N MET A 1 -43.32 -30.76 -11.24
CA MET A 1 -42.50 -29.65 -10.70
C MET A 1 -41.43 -30.26 -9.80
N ALA A 2 -40.15 -30.09 -10.12
CA ALA A 2 -39.06 -30.69 -9.34
C ALA A 2 -38.99 -30.06 -7.93
N LYS A 3 -39.02 -30.91 -6.90
CA LYS A 3 -38.93 -30.47 -5.50
C LYS A 3 -37.56 -29.82 -5.29
N GLY A 4 -37.54 -28.54 -4.96
CA GLY A 4 -36.30 -27.78 -4.72
C GLY A 4 -35.45 -28.39 -3.61
N ARG A 5 -34.16 -28.03 -3.58
CA ARG A 5 -33.20 -28.58 -2.61
C ARG A 5 -33.72 -28.41 -1.18
N PRO A 6 -33.84 -29.51 -0.40
CA PRO A 6 -34.33 -29.45 0.98
C PRO A 6 -33.43 -28.56 1.83
N ARG A 7 -34.06 -27.78 2.72
CA ARG A 7 -33.35 -26.83 3.59
C ARG A 7 -32.63 -27.58 4.70
N LYS A 8 -31.36 -27.22 4.96
CA LYS A 8 -30.59 -27.73 6.10
C LYS A 8 -31.26 -27.28 7.42
N MET A 9 -31.58 -28.23 8.29
CA MET A 9 -32.21 -28.00 9.59
C MET A 9 -31.23 -27.38 10.58
N GLY A 10 -31.72 -26.54 11.50
CA GLY A 10 -30.90 -25.92 12.57
C GLY A 10 -30.06 -24.70 12.16
N VAL A 11 -30.20 -24.19 10.93
CA VAL A 11 -29.44 -23.02 10.45
C VAL A 11 -30.29 -21.76 10.56
N LYS A 12 -29.86 -20.76 11.37
CA LYS A 12 -30.49 -19.43 11.43
C LYS A 12 -30.49 -18.80 10.03
N ARG A 13 -31.55 -18.07 9.66
CA ARG A 13 -31.72 -17.49 8.31
C ARG A 13 -32.02 -16.00 8.35
N THR A 14 -31.64 -15.29 7.28
CA THR A 14 -32.05 -13.91 7.03
C THR A 14 -33.51 -13.85 6.56
N PRO A 15 -34.18 -12.68 6.59
CA PRO A 15 -35.53 -12.51 6.05
C PRO A 15 -35.67 -12.94 4.58
N SER A 16 -34.58 -12.84 3.80
CA SER A 16 -34.48 -13.32 2.41
C SER A 16 -34.33 -14.85 2.26
N GLY A 17 -34.35 -15.61 3.37
CA GLY A 17 -34.26 -17.07 3.38
C GLY A 17 -32.85 -17.63 3.19
N ARG A 18 -31.81 -16.80 3.05
CA ARG A 18 -30.40 -17.23 3.03
C ARG A 18 -29.97 -17.69 4.44
N ALA A 19 -29.03 -18.63 4.51
CA ALA A 19 -28.40 -18.98 5.79
C ALA A 19 -27.69 -17.74 6.37
N SER A 20 -27.99 -17.43 7.63
CA SER A 20 -27.38 -16.33 8.37
C SER A 20 -25.89 -16.62 8.58
N ARG A 21 -25.07 -15.60 8.35
CA ARG A 21 -23.62 -15.62 8.64
C ARG A 21 -23.26 -14.86 9.92
N ALA A 22 -24.26 -14.38 10.67
CA ALA A 22 -24.04 -13.51 11.82
C ALA A 22 -23.27 -14.18 12.97
N ASP A 23 -23.41 -15.50 13.14
CA ASP A 23 -22.72 -16.26 14.19
C ASP A 23 -21.36 -16.83 13.75
N ALA A 24 -20.90 -16.53 12.52
CA ALA A 24 -19.57 -16.94 12.09
C ALA A 24 -18.54 -16.05 12.79
N VAL A 25 -17.80 -16.62 13.75
CA VAL A 25 -16.58 -16.00 14.27
C VAL A 25 -15.72 -15.65 13.05
N PRO A 26 -15.39 -14.37 12.83
CA PRO A 26 -14.52 -14.00 11.71
C PRO A 26 -13.25 -14.84 11.79
N ALA A 27 -12.87 -15.48 10.69
CA ALA A 27 -11.69 -16.33 10.62
C ALA A 27 -10.37 -15.62 11.05
N ASN A 28 -10.42 -14.29 11.22
CA ASN A 28 -9.30 -13.43 11.56
C ASN A 28 -9.46 -12.71 12.92
N MET A 29 -10.35 -13.14 13.82
CA MET A 29 -10.54 -12.47 15.12
C MET A 29 -9.26 -12.39 15.95
N GLU A 30 -8.45 -13.45 15.98
CA GLU A 30 -7.17 -13.45 16.69
C GLU A 30 -6.20 -12.41 16.14
N ALA A 31 -6.13 -12.26 14.81
CA ALA A 31 -5.30 -11.25 14.17
C ALA A 31 -5.78 -9.82 14.47
N ILE A 32 -7.10 -9.60 14.52
CA ILE A 32 -7.70 -8.31 14.90
C ILE A 32 -7.33 -7.98 16.35
N LEU A 33 -7.53 -8.92 17.28
CA LEU A 33 -7.20 -8.74 18.69
C LEU A 33 -5.70 -8.50 18.90
N LEU A 34 -4.84 -9.21 18.16
CA LEU A 34 -3.39 -9.00 18.21
C LEU A 34 -3.02 -7.59 17.75
N ARG A 35 -3.60 -7.07 16.67
CA ARG A 35 -3.36 -5.69 16.20
C ARG A 35 -3.83 -4.65 17.22
N MET A 36 -4.99 -4.87 17.83
CA MET A 36 -5.49 -3.99 18.91
C MET A 36 -4.49 -3.96 20.07
N LYS A 37 -3.99 -5.13 20.52
CA LYS A 37 -3.05 -5.24 21.63
C LYS A 37 -1.67 -4.67 21.30
N MET A 38 -1.13 -4.99 20.13
CA MET A 38 0.24 -4.63 19.72
C MET A 38 0.36 -3.17 19.31
N PHE A 39 -0.68 -2.62 18.67
CA PHE A 39 -0.63 -1.29 18.07
C PHE A 39 -1.60 -0.28 18.71
N GLY A 40 -2.37 -0.69 19.72
CA GLY A 40 -3.32 0.20 20.40
C GLY A 40 -4.46 0.69 19.51
N LEU A 41 -4.77 -0.05 18.44
CA LEU A 41 -5.82 0.32 17.49
C LEU A 41 -7.21 0.05 18.05
N SER A 42 -8.20 0.84 17.61
CA SER A 42 -9.61 0.52 17.85
C SER A 42 -9.98 -0.80 17.14
N GLU A 43 -11.05 -1.47 17.56
CA GLU A 43 -11.51 -2.67 16.87
C GLU A 43 -11.85 -2.39 15.40
N LYS A 44 -12.41 -1.20 15.12
CA LYS A 44 -12.73 -0.75 13.77
C LYS A 44 -11.47 -0.63 12.91
N ASP A 45 -10.43 0.01 13.42
CA ASP A 45 -9.18 0.23 12.67
C ASP A 45 -8.37 -1.04 12.55
N ALA A 46 -8.38 -1.91 13.56
CA ALA A 46 -7.69 -3.20 13.51
C ALA A 46 -8.26 -4.15 12.45
N ARG A 47 -9.55 -3.98 12.10
CA ARG A 47 -10.22 -4.67 10.99
C ARG A 47 -9.87 -4.10 9.62
N ASP A 48 -9.41 -2.84 9.56
CA ASP A 48 -9.02 -2.21 8.31
C ASP A 48 -7.76 -2.89 7.72
N GLN A 49 -7.72 -3.01 6.39
CA GLN A 49 -6.55 -3.56 5.69
C GLN A 49 -5.31 -2.68 5.91
N LYS A 50 -5.49 -1.37 6.06
CA LYS A 50 -4.41 -0.41 6.37
C LYS A 50 -3.65 -0.76 7.65
N ALA A 51 -4.29 -1.42 8.62
CA ALA A 51 -3.63 -1.79 9.88
C ALA A 51 -2.47 -2.80 9.69
N ALA A 52 -2.42 -3.48 8.56
CA ALA A 52 -1.36 -4.44 8.25
C ALA A 52 0.01 -3.77 8.11
N THR A 53 0.08 -2.55 7.56
CA THR A 53 1.35 -1.85 7.30
C THR A 53 1.59 -0.70 8.26
N PHE A 54 2.85 -0.34 8.48
CA PHE A 54 3.23 0.78 9.32
C PHE A 54 2.63 2.10 8.81
N ILE A 55 2.75 2.38 7.50
CA ILE A 55 2.18 3.58 6.87
C ILE A 55 0.66 3.62 7.03
N GLY A 56 -0.02 2.49 6.87
CA GLY A 56 -1.46 2.41 7.06
C GLY A 56 -1.88 2.63 8.51
N ARG A 57 -1.12 2.11 9.49
CA ARG A 57 -1.33 2.44 10.91
C ARG A 57 -1.14 3.93 11.19
N LEU A 58 -0.13 4.58 10.60
CA LEU A 58 0.08 6.03 10.73
C LEU A 58 -1.08 6.86 10.14
N ASN A 59 -1.78 6.32 9.13
CA ASN A 59 -2.98 6.93 8.54
C ASN A 59 -4.24 6.71 9.39
N LEU A 60 -4.37 5.56 10.06
CA LEU A 60 -5.55 5.19 10.85
C LEU A 60 -5.63 5.86 12.24
N THR A 61 -4.55 6.45 12.76
CA THR A 61 -4.52 6.98 14.13
C THR A 61 -5.51 8.15 14.35
N ASP A 62 -6.60 7.86 15.07
CA ASP A 62 -7.81 8.68 15.30
C ASP A 62 -7.60 10.15 15.75
N LYS A 63 -6.47 10.51 16.37
CA LYS A 63 -6.30 11.84 17.01
C LYS A 63 -5.60 12.90 16.16
N LYS A 64 -4.94 12.49 15.08
CA LYS A 64 -4.30 13.31 14.02
C LYS A 64 -3.48 12.31 13.20
N ALA A 65 -4.01 11.90 12.05
CA ALA A 65 -3.28 11.02 11.14
C ALA A 65 -1.90 11.65 10.85
N LEU A 66 -0.83 10.92 11.18
CA LEU A 66 0.54 11.39 10.94
C LEU A 66 0.82 11.43 9.43
N ILE A 67 0.07 10.61 8.67
CA ILE A 67 0.11 10.52 7.22
C ILE A 67 -1.29 10.77 6.66
N SER A 68 -1.41 11.66 5.69
CA SER A 68 -2.70 11.97 5.04
C SER A 68 -3.16 10.82 4.13
N ASN A 69 -4.44 10.82 3.74
CA ASN A 69 -4.94 9.82 2.78
C ASN A 69 -4.18 9.86 1.46
N ALA A 70 -3.91 11.06 0.92
CA ALA A 70 -3.16 11.19 -0.33
C ALA A 70 -1.73 10.66 -0.23
N GLN A 71 -1.07 10.85 0.93
CA GLN A 71 0.25 10.28 1.18
C GLN A 71 0.20 8.75 1.31
N TYR A 72 -0.84 8.20 1.95
CA TYR A 72 -1.08 6.76 2.01
C TYR A 72 -1.30 6.17 0.61
N ASP A 73 -2.15 6.81 -0.21
CA ASP A 73 -2.43 6.38 -1.57
C ASP A 73 -1.16 6.46 -2.45
N ALA A 74 -0.32 7.49 -2.25
CA ALA A 74 0.98 7.60 -2.91
C ALA A 74 1.95 6.48 -2.48
N ALA A 75 1.95 6.09 -1.20
CA ALA A 75 2.74 4.97 -0.72
C ALA A 75 2.31 3.65 -1.37
N ALA A 76 1.00 3.41 -1.47
CA ALA A 76 0.44 2.24 -2.13
C ALA A 76 0.79 2.21 -3.63
N ALA A 77 0.61 3.33 -4.33
CA ALA A 77 0.97 3.46 -5.75
C ALA A 77 2.48 3.24 -5.99
N PHE A 78 3.32 3.78 -5.11
CA PHE A 78 4.77 3.57 -5.18
C PHE A 78 5.15 2.11 -4.94
N LEU A 79 4.54 1.44 -3.96
CA LEU A 79 4.80 0.02 -3.69
C LEU A 79 4.47 -0.86 -4.91
N GLU A 80 3.37 -0.56 -5.61
CA GLU A 80 3.05 -1.26 -6.86
C GLU A 80 4.09 -1.04 -7.95
N VAL A 81 4.60 0.18 -8.11
CA VAL A 81 5.65 0.51 -9.07
C VAL A 81 6.95 -0.21 -8.69
N TYR A 82 7.29 -0.22 -7.41
CA TYR A 82 8.47 -0.89 -6.88
C TYR A 82 8.43 -2.41 -7.06
N ASP A 83 7.28 -3.04 -6.85
CA ASP A 83 7.09 -4.47 -7.08
C ASP A 83 7.21 -4.82 -8.58
N LYS A 84 6.63 -4.00 -9.47
CA LYS A 84 6.78 -4.16 -10.92
C LYS A 84 8.25 -4.01 -11.34
N TYR A 85 8.95 -3.03 -10.78
CA TYR A 85 10.38 -2.84 -11.01
C TYR A 85 11.21 -4.03 -10.54
N LYS A 86 10.98 -4.53 -9.31
CA LYS A 86 11.64 -5.72 -8.77
C LYS A 86 11.47 -6.95 -9.66
N ARG A 87 10.26 -7.14 -10.22
CA ARG A 87 9.98 -8.20 -11.19
C ARG A 87 10.75 -7.98 -12.49
N ALA A 88 10.77 -6.76 -13.02
CA ALA A 88 11.47 -6.42 -14.25
C ALA A 88 13.01 -6.58 -14.17
N ILE A 89 13.61 -6.45 -12.97
CA ILE A 89 15.04 -6.70 -12.75
C ILE A 89 15.35 -8.15 -12.33
N GLY A 90 14.34 -9.00 -12.18
CA GLY A 90 14.53 -10.38 -11.74
C GLY A 90 15.05 -10.50 -10.30
N ALA A 91 14.67 -9.57 -9.41
CA ALA A 91 15.12 -9.62 -8.02
C ALA A 91 14.62 -10.92 -7.33
N PRO A 92 15.44 -11.57 -6.48
CA PRO A 92 15.11 -12.86 -5.89
C PRO A 92 13.83 -12.84 -5.02
N ASP A 93 13.52 -11.69 -4.41
CA ASP A 93 12.31 -11.49 -3.60
C ASP A 93 11.06 -11.07 -4.39
N ALA A 94 11.15 -10.92 -5.72
CA ALA A 94 10.04 -10.39 -6.55
C ALA A 94 8.85 -11.36 -6.72
N SER A 95 8.97 -12.60 -6.25
CA SER A 95 8.08 -13.71 -6.59
C SER A 95 6.87 -13.93 -5.66
N LYS A 96 6.68 -13.12 -4.61
CA LYS A 96 5.81 -13.53 -3.49
C LYS A 96 4.29 -13.53 -3.74
N GLN A 97 3.75 -13.04 -4.88
CA GLN A 97 2.29 -12.91 -5.00
C GLN A 97 1.63 -13.00 -6.38
N SER A 98 2.29 -13.54 -7.41
CA SER A 98 1.63 -13.77 -8.70
C SER A 98 1.97 -15.16 -9.23
N GLY A 99 1.00 -16.06 -9.17
CA GLY A 99 1.01 -17.24 -10.03
C GLY A 99 1.00 -16.78 -11.49
N GLY A 100 2.04 -17.15 -12.24
CA GLY A 100 2.28 -16.71 -13.63
C GLY A 100 3.28 -15.55 -13.67
N VAL A 101 4.41 -15.63 -14.35
CA VAL A 101 4.81 -16.46 -15.50
C VAL A 101 6.19 -17.06 -15.19
N GLY A 102 6.27 -18.39 -15.29
CA GLY A 102 7.53 -19.13 -15.26
C GLY A 102 8.41 -18.73 -16.43
N GLY A 103 9.69 -19.10 -16.37
CA GLY A 103 10.69 -18.84 -17.41
C GLY A 103 10.35 -19.40 -18.80
N GLY A 104 9.41 -18.75 -19.48
CA GLY A 104 9.20 -18.79 -20.91
C GLY A 104 9.98 -17.65 -21.57
N GLU A 105 10.45 -17.90 -22.79
CA GLU A 105 11.24 -16.98 -23.60
C GLU A 105 10.74 -15.53 -23.50
N ALA A 106 11.69 -14.60 -23.33
CA ALA A 106 11.42 -13.18 -23.31
C ALA A 106 10.80 -12.76 -24.65
N THR A 107 9.48 -12.69 -24.71
CA THR A 107 8.75 -12.08 -25.82
C THR A 107 9.06 -10.58 -25.88
N ASP A 108 9.02 -10.00 -27.06
CA ASP A 108 9.21 -8.55 -27.26
C ASP A 108 8.27 -7.72 -26.37
N ASP A 109 7.05 -8.22 -26.12
CA ASP A 109 6.08 -7.59 -25.23
C ASP A 109 6.53 -7.60 -23.76
N TYR A 110 7.19 -8.68 -23.30
CA TYR A 110 7.76 -8.75 -21.95
C TYR A 110 8.95 -7.79 -21.80
N ALA A 111 9.80 -7.68 -22.82
CA ALA A 111 10.92 -6.73 -22.83
C ALA A 111 10.42 -5.28 -22.75
N ARG A 112 9.40 -4.92 -23.53
CA ARG A 112 8.74 -3.60 -23.49
C ARG A 112 8.12 -3.33 -22.12
N TRP A 113 7.44 -4.30 -21.53
CA TRP A 113 6.88 -4.18 -20.19
C TRP A 113 7.96 -3.93 -19.14
N CYS A 114 9.07 -4.67 -19.20
CA CYS A 114 10.22 -4.48 -18.30
C CYS A 114 10.81 -3.06 -18.41
N GLN A 115 10.98 -2.57 -19.64
CA GLN A 115 11.48 -1.20 -19.89
C GLN A 115 10.52 -0.15 -19.31
N ALA A 116 9.22 -0.30 -19.53
CA ALA A 116 8.21 0.61 -18.98
C ALA A 116 8.17 0.58 -17.45
N ALA A 117 8.32 -0.60 -16.83
CA ALA A 117 8.38 -0.73 -15.37
C ALA A 117 9.59 -0.01 -14.78
N LYS A 118 10.78 -0.15 -15.39
CA LYS A 118 12.00 0.58 -15.02
C LYS A 118 11.80 2.09 -15.14
N ALA A 119 11.33 2.56 -16.31
CA ALA A 119 11.11 3.98 -16.54
C ALA A 119 10.13 4.62 -15.54
N LYS A 120 9.06 3.91 -15.15
CA LYS A 120 8.11 4.38 -14.14
C LYS A 120 8.74 4.49 -12.75
N TYR A 121 9.56 3.51 -12.38
CA TYR A 121 10.29 3.55 -11.10
C TYR A 121 11.31 4.69 -11.09
N ASP A 122 12.10 4.83 -12.16
CA ASP A 122 13.10 5.89 -12.28
C ASP A 122 12.44 7.28 -12.20
N ALA A 123 11.29 7.48 -12.86
CA ALA A 123 10.55 8.72 -12.79
C ALA A 123 10.02 9.03 -11.36
N ALA A 124 9.54 8.01 -10.64
CA ALA A 124 9.10 8.17 -9.26
C ALA A 124 10.27 8.50 -8.32
N ILE A 125 11.42 7.85 -8.47
CA ILE A 125 12.62 8.15 -7.70
C ILE A 125 13.17 9.53 -8.04
N GLU A 126 13.13 9.95 -9.30
CA GLU A 126 13.57 11.29 -9.70
C GLU A 126 12.70 12.38 -9.06
N ALA A 127 11.38 12.17 -8.96
CA ALA A 127 10.50 13.10 -8.23
C ALA A 127 10.91 13.26 -6.75
N VAL A 128 11.29 12.17 -6.09
CA VAL A 128 11.81 12.20 -4.71
C VAL A 128 13.17 12.88 -4.64
N ARG A 129 14.04 12.63 -5.63
CA ARG A 129 15.37 13.24 -5.71
C ARG A 129 15.30 14.76 -5.85
N VAL A 130 14.38 15.26 -6.68
CA VAL A 130 14.12 16.69 -6.83
C VAL A 130 13.70 17.30 -5.48
N GLU A 131 12.79 16.65 -4.75
CA GLU A 131 12.34 17.09 -3.42
C GLU A 131 13.48 17.07 -2.38
N GLN A 132 14.34 16.05 -2.42
CA GLN A 132 15.54 15.92 -1.58
C GLN A 132 16.57 17.03 -1.85
N GLY A 133 16.64 17.52 -3.09
CA GLY A 133 17.56 18.58 -3.50
C GLY A 133 17.22 19.98 -2.97
N ILE A 134 15.98 20.17 -2.52
CA ILE A 134 15.51 21.43 -1.92
C ILE A 134 16.33 21.73 -0.67
N TYR A 135 16.81 22.97 -0.55
CA TYR A 135 17.72 23.39 0.53
C TYR A 135 17.19 23.03 1.93
N GLU A 136 15.89 23.25 2.17
CA GLU A 136 15.20 22.94 3.42
C GLU A 136 15.22 21.43 3.77
N ASN A 137 15.33 20.56 2.77
CA ASN A 137 15.24 19.11 2.91
C ASN A 137 16.62 18.41 2.81
N ARG A 138 17.73 19.12 2.60
CA ARG A 138 19.05 18.52 2.38
C ARG A 138 19.58 17.69 3.56
N GLY A 139 19.09 17.93 4.77
CA GLY A 139 19.43 17.16 5.97
C GLY A 139 18.57 15.91 6.18
N ALA A 140 17.47 15.76 5.45
CA ALA A 140 16.61 14.58 5.50
C ALA A 140 17.17 13.46 4.62
N ASN A 141 16.78 12.22 4.86
CA ASN A 141 17.06 11.11 3.94
C ASN A 141 15.76 10.50 3.42
N LEU A 142 15.19 11.16 2.41
CA LEU A 142 13.88 10.81 1.84
C LEU A 142 13.88 9.40 1.22
N TYR A 143 14.98 9.01 0.60
CA TYR A 143 15.12 7.69 -0.02
C TYR A 143 15.17 6.58 1.03
N ALA A 144 15.96 6.75 2.09
CA ALA A 144 16.02 5.78 3.19
C ALA A 144 14.66 5.68 3.90
N ALA A 145 13.97 6.80 4.11
CA ALA A 145 12.65 6.82 4.71
C ALA A 145 11.63 6.03 3.87
N LEU A 146 11.63 6.20 2.54
CA LEU A 146 10.79 5.40 1.64
C LEU A 146 11.13 3.91 1.70
N ASP A 147 12.40 3.54 1.59
CA ASP A 147 12.81 2.14 1.58
C ASP A 147 12.48 1.43 2.90
N TYR A 148 12.86 2.02 4.04
CA TYR A 148 12.63 1.37 5.33
C TYR A 148 11.16 1.33 5.72
N LEU A 149 10.41 2.44 5.60
CA LEU A 149 9.03 2.51 6.10
C LEU A 149 8.01 1.95 5.11
N VAL A 150 8.22 2.12 3.80
CA VAL A 150 7.24 1.70 2.78
C VAL A 150 7.62 0.33 2.21
N CYS A 151 8.85 0.18 1.69
CA CYS A 151 9.24 -1.04 0.99
C CYS A 151 9.50 -2.22 1.93
N ARG A 152 10.06 -1.96 3.12
CA ARG A 152 10.44 -2.99 4.11
C ARG A 152 9.49 -3.08 5.31
N ASP A 153 8.50 -2.19 5.40
CA ASP A 153 7.53 -2.08 6.50
C ASP A 153 8.16 -2.00 7.91
N GLN A 154 9.35 -1.38 8.01
CA GLN A 154 10.06 -1.20 9.27
C GLN A 154 9.63 0.08 10.00
N GLN A 155 9.52 -0.02 11.33
CA GLN A 155 9.03 1.07 12.16
C GLN A 155 10.17 1.95 12.66
N HIS A 156 10.49 3.00 11.91
CA HIS A 156 11.46 4.02 12.32
C HIS A 156 10.77 5.36 12.55
N TRP A 157 10.32 5.61 13.79
CA TRP A 157 9.54 6.80 14.15
C TRP A 157 10.24 8.12 13.84
N HIS A 158 11.56 8.17 13.92
CA HIS A 158 12.35 9.37 13.63
C HIS A 158 12.39 9.73 12.14
N MET A 159 12.13 8.77 11.24
CA MET A 159 12.09 8.98 9.78
C MET A 159 10.68 9.30 9.26
N VAL A 160 9.66 9.37 10.11
CA VAL A 160 8.28 9.64 9.68
C VAL A 160 8.15 11.03 9.05
N GLY A 161 8.89 12.03 9.55
CA GLY A 161 8.94 13.37 8.94
C GLY A 161 9.45 13.32 7.50
N ASP A 162 10.60 12.70 7.30
CA ASP A 162 11.22 12.50 5.98
C ASP A 162 10.32 11.72 5.04
N CYS A 163 9.68 10.65 5.54
CA CYS A 163 8.75 9.85 4.76
C CYS A 163 7.57 10.70 4.26
N ARG A 164 7.03 11.62 5.06
CA ARG A 164 5.93 12.51 4.63
C ARG A 164 6.34 13.44 3.49
N LEU A 165 7.56 13.96 3.52
CA LEU A 165 8.09 14.79 2.43
C LEU A 165 8.24 13.97 1.14
N ALA A 166 8.79 12.77 1.24
CA ALA A 166 8.93 11.86 0.11
C ALA A 166 7.56 11.46 -0.49
N LEU A 167 6.58 11.16 0.37
CA LEU A 167 5.22 10.82 -0.04
C LEU A 167 4.46 12.00 -0.65
N ASN A 168 4.75 13.25 -0.24
CA ASN A 168 4.20 14.42 -0.91
C ASN A 168 4.71 14.55 -2.35
N ALA A 169 6.01 14.36 -2.56
CA ALA A 169 6.60 14.38 -3.90
C ALA A 169 5.99 13.30 -4.80
N LEU A 170 5.82 12.09 -4.27
CA LEU A 170 5.17 10.99 -4.97
C LEU A 170 3.68 11.26 -5.23
N ALA A 171 2.96 11.83 -4.27
CA ALA A 171 1.55 12.17 -4.44
C ALA A 171 1.35 13.22 -5.55
N HIS A 172 2.26 14.19 -5.68
CA HIS A 172 2.26 15.13 -6.80
C HIS A 172 2.62 14.43 -8.12
N HIS A 173 3.63 13.56 -8.13
CA HIS A 173 4.04 12.81 -9.31
C HIS A 173 2.90 11.93 -9.87
N PHE A 174 2.15 11.26 -9.00
CA PHE A 174 1.02 10.42 -9.38
C PHE A 174 -0.30 11.19 -9.58
N GLY A 175 -0.32 12.51 -9.37
CA GLY A 175 -1.53 13.32 -9.50
C GLY A 175 -2.57 13.11 -8.41
N LEU A 176 -2.19 12.52 -7.28
CA LEU A 176 -3.03 12.29 -6.09
C LEU A 176 -3.16 13.56 -5.23
N MET A 177 -2.27 14.53 -5.44
CA MET A 177 -2.33 15.87 -4.87
C MET A 177 -2.25 16.93 -5.98
N GLY A 178 -3.11 17.94 -5.89
CA GLY A 178 -3.08 19.08 -6.81
C GLY A 178 -1.69 19.74 -6.84
N LYS A 179 -1.28 20.26 -8.00
CA LYS A 179 0.05 20.88 -8.17
C LYS A 179 0.29 21.94 -7.09
N THR A 180 1.39 21.83 -6.35
CA THR A 180 1.79 22.88 -5.40
C THR A 180 2.11 24.16 -6.20
N LYS A 181 1.88 25.35 -5.62
CA LYS A 181 2.23 26.65 -6.25
C LYS A 181 3.68 26.68 -6.79
N ARG A 182 4.59 25.93 -6.15
CA ARG A 182 6.00 25.79 -6.55
C ARG A 182 6.19 25.06 -7.90
N MET A 183 5.36 24.07 -8.22
CA MET A 183 5.38 23.37 -9.51
C MET A 183 4.77 24.20 -10.65
N GLN A 184 3.95 25.21 -10.33
CA GLN A 184 3.34 26.10 -11.32
C GLN A 184 4.29 27.22 -11.79
N MET A 185 5.38 27.49 -11.08
CA MET A 185 6.37 28.54 -11.44
C MET A 185 7.60 27.99 -12.19
N ALA A 186 7.70 26.67 -12.37
CA ALA A 186 8.79 26.00 -13.06
C ALA A 186 8.41 25.48 -14.46
N ALA A 187 7.23 25.86 -14.97
CA ALA A 187 6.72 25.57 -16.31
C ALA A 187 6.47 26.88 -17.05
#